data_AF-A0A7S2P6J4-F1
#
_entry.id   AF-A0A7S2P6J4-F1
#
_cell.length_a   1.000
_cell.length_b   1.000
_cell.length_c   1.000
_cell.angle_alpha   90.00
_cell.angle_beta   90.00
_cell.angle_gamma   90.00
#
_symmetry.space_group_name_H-M   'P 1'
#
loop_
_entity.id
_entity.type
_entity.pdbx_description
1 polymer ?
#
loop_
_entity_poly.entity_id
_entity_poly.type
_entity_poly.pdbx_seq_one_letter_code
_entity_poly.pdbx_strand_id
1 'polypeptide(L)'
;NGDHLQFGAGGEVAGRSCVGDGLDDERVAVNFPGNRGAVAMRLPEISSEPPIIPGGYAIGDKVFYAYPNWRAPGGHKLLFGVQGQVVGRSCIGDGKDDERVWVLFPGLGYGCIALDQVSRDPPVIPGGFQLGDQVHFCGPSRTTGLGGQQVAFGDVGEVAGRTISSRAW
;
A
#
# COMPACT_ATOMS: atom_id res chain seq x y z
N ASN A 1 10.21 8.65 27.88
CA ASN A 1 9.13 8.19 26.99
C ASN A 1 8.17 9.32 26.79
N GLY A 2 8.28 10.08 25.68
CA GLY A 2 7.49 11.30 25.48
C GLY A 2 7.73 12.01 24.15
N ASP A 3 8.38 11.37 23.18
CA ASP A 3 8.54 11.91 21.83
C ASP A 3 7.52 11.18 20.94
N HIS A 4 6.65 11.94 20.26
CA HIS A 4 5.62 11.42 19.39
C HIS A 4 5.56 12.27 18.12
N LEU A 5 5.90 11.67 16.99
CA LEU A 5 5.79 12.33 15.69
C LEU A 5 4.45 11.97 15.05
N GLN A 6 3.73 12.98 14.58
CA GLN A 6 2.52 12.81 13.76
C GLN A 6 2.82 13.16 12.31
N PHE A 7 2.11 12.53 11.38
CA PHE A 7 2.22 12.86 9.97
C PHE A 7 1.93 14.35 9.73
N GLY A 8 2.78 15.01 8.95
CA GLY A 8 2.67 16.44 8.65
C GLY A 8 3.19 17.37 9.75
N ALA A 9 3.82 16.86 10.81
CA ALA A 9 4.49 17.69 11.80
C ALA A 9 5.60 18.53 11.14
N GLY A 10 5.56 19.85 11.37
CA GLY A 10 6.64 20.75 10.98
C GLY A 10 7.83 20.63 11.92
N GLY A 11 9.04 20.77 11.39
CA GLY A 11 10.29 20.75 12.15
C GLY A 11 11.37 21.60 11.50
N GLU A 12 12.45 21.82 12.23
CA GLU A 12 13.59 22.61 11.78
C GLU A 12 14.84 21.72 11.64
N VAL A 13 15.57 21.88 10.54
CA VAL A 13 16.85 21.16 10.35
C VAL A 13 17.86 21.70 11.37
N ALA A 14 18.29 20.82 12.28
CA ALA A 14 19.28 21.12 13.31
C ALA A 14 20.73 20.86 12.84
N GLY A 15 20.90 20.05 11.79
CA GLY A 15 22.20 19.76 11.19
C GLY A 15 22.27 18.39 10.52
N ARG A 16 23.50 17.92 10.27
CA ARG A 16 23.78 16.57 9.78
C ARG A 16 23.39 15.51 10.82
N SER A 17 23.02 14.32 10.36
CA SER A 17 22.95 13.14 11.25
C SER A 17 24.35 12.77 11.76
N CYS A 18 24.41 12.26 12.99
CA CYS A 18 25.61 11.79 13.65
C CYS A 18 25.35 10.53 14.51
N VAL A 19 24.40 9.69 14.07
CA VAL A 19 24.02 8.44 14.75
C VAL A 19 25.17 7.43 14.68
N GLY A 20 26.00 7.48 13.64
CA GLY A 20 27.20 6.65 13.50
C GLY A 20 26.92 5.20 13.10
N ASP A 21 25.76 4.92 12.52
CA ASP A 21 25.34 3.59 12.03
C ASP A 21 25.66 3.35 10.54
N GLY A 22 26.42 4.25 9.93
CA GLY A 22 26.77 4.21 8.50
C GLY A 22 25.69 4.75 7.56
N LEU A 23 24.57 5.26 8.09
CA LEU A 23 23.47 5.83 7.31
C LEU A 23 23.31 7.35 7.53
N ASP A 24 24.32 8.00 8.08
CA ASP A 24 24.28 9.43 8.40
C ASP A 24 24.14 10.32 7.15
N ASP A 25 24.71 9.92 6.01
CA ASP A 25 24.59 10.66 4.75
C ASP A 25 23.20 10.51 4.09
N GLU A 26 22.37 9.58 4.59
CA GLU A 26 20.97 9.40 4.18
C GLU A 26 19.99 10.09 5.13
N ARG A 27 20.49 10.85 6.12
CA ARG A 27 19.69 11.43 7.19
C ARG A 27 20.09 12.85 7.54
N VAL A 28 19.13 13.58 8.09
CA VAL A 28 19.37 14.89 8.72
C VAL A 28 18.79 14.90 10.12
N ALA A 29 19.42 15.66 11.02
CA ALA A 29 18.89 15.88 12.35
C ALA A 29 17.81 16.97 12.27
N VAL A 30 16.60 16.66 12.72
CA VAL A 30 15.44 17.58 12.69
C VAL A 30 14.87 17.76 14.09
N ASN A 31 14.72 19.01 14.52
CA ASN A 31 14.00 19.36 15.73
C ASN A 31 12.51 19.44 15.43
N PHE A 32 11.72 18.55 16.01
CA PHE A 32 10.26 18.65 15.99
C PHE A 32 9.78 19.26 17.32
N PRO A 33 8.87 20.26 17.28
CA PRO A 33 8.26 20.80 18.49
C PRO A 33 7.65 19.69 19.35
N GLY A 34 7.93 19.71 20.65
CA GLY A 34 7.45 18.72 21.62
C GLY A 34 8.38 17.53 21.83
N ASN A 35 9.38 17.32 20.98
CA ASN A 35 10.42 16.31 21.20
C ASN A 35 11.58 16.89 22.02
N ARG A 36 12.20 16.05 22.85
CA ARG A 36 13.30 16.49 23.76
C ARG A 36 14.63 16.73 23.05
N GLY A 37 14.78 16.29 21.82
CA GLY A 37 16.00 16.46 21.03
C GLY A 37 15.74 16.24 19.53
N ALA A 38 16.78 16.49 18.74
CA ALA A 38 16.74 16.27 17.31
C ALA A 38 16.55 14.78 16.99
N VAL A 39 15.72 14.51 15.99
CA VAL A 39 15.46 13.17 15.47
C VAL A 39 16.22 13.02 14.17
N ALA A 40 16.95 11.90 14.00
CA ALA A 40 17.59 11.58 12.73
C ALA A 40 16.53 11.09 11.73
N MET A 41 16.16 11.93 10.77
CA MET A 41 15.14 11.66 9.77
C MET A 41 15.77 11.23 8.46
N ARG A 42 15.22 10.20 7.81
CA ARG A 42 15.68 9.82 6.47
C ARG A 42 15.24 10.86 5.45
N LEU A 43 16.07 11.10 4.44
CA LEU A 43 15.76 12.08 3.38
C LEU A 43 14.39 11.85 2.71
N PRO A 44 13.94 10.60 2.44
CA PRO A 44 12.60 10.37 1.87
C PRO A 44 11.42 10.66 2.80
N GLU A 45 11.66 10.84 4.11
CA GLU A 45 10.61 11.05 5.12
C GLU A 45 10.30 12.53 5.40
N ILE A 46 11.06 13.44 4.81
CA ILE A 46 10.95 14.88 5.03
C ILE A 46 10.73 15.64 3.72
N SER A 47 10.08 16.79 3.82
CA SER A 47 9.74 17.65 2.69
C SER A 47 9.84 19.11 3.11
N SER A 48 10.25 19.98 2.19
CA SER A 48 10.20 21.44 2.40
C SER A 48 8.79 22.01 2.25
N GLU A 49 7.88 21.26 1.62
CA GLU A 49 6.48 21.62 1.42
C GLU A 49 5.57 20.74 2.28
N PRO A 50 4.37 21.23 2.66
CA PRO A 50 3.37 20.40 3.35
C PRO A 50 3.11 19.09 2.60
N PRO A 51 3.27 17.93 3.25
CA PRO A 51 3.19 16.66 2.55
C PRO A 51 1.74 16.34 2.15
N ILE A 52 1.55 15.95 0.89
CA ILE A 52 0.27 15.47 0.36
C ILE A 52 0.29 13.94 0.36
N ILE A 53 -0.83 13.33 0.76
CA ILE A 53 -1.03 11.88 0.60
C ILE A 53 -1.60 11.62 -0.79
N PRO A 54 -0.98 10.75 -1.59
CA PRO A 54 -1.39 10.55 -2.98
C PRO A 54 -2.78 9.88 -3.05
N GLY A 55 -3.44 9.96 -4.22
CA GLY A 55 -4.81 9.47 -4.41
C GLY A 55 -5.91 10.33 -3.76
N GLY A 56 -5.54 11.53 -3.29
CA GLY A 56 -6.46 12.45 -2.61
C GLY A 56 -6.94 11.93 -1.25
N TYR A 57 -6.17 11.05 -0.62
CA TYR A 57 -6.49 10.53 0.70
C TYR A 57 -6.07 11.52 1.79
N ALA A 58 -6.69 11.38 2.97
CA ALA A 58 -6.26 12.04 4.20
C ALA A 58 -5.89 11.01 5.28
N ILE A 59 -5.12 11.44 6.28
CA ILE A 59 -4.92 10.63 7.49
C ILE A 59 -6.29 10.34 8.10
N GLY A 60 -6.53 9.08 8.42
CA GLY A 60 -7.77 8.64 8.99
C GLY A 60 -8.81 8.17 7.98
N ASP A 61 -8.58 8.38 6.67
CA ASP A 61 -9.49 7.91 5.63
C ASP A 61 -9.66 6.39 5.70
N LYS A 62 -10.91 5.96 5.59
CA LYS A 62 -11.26 4.55 5.48
C LYS A 62 -10.95 4.05 4.07
N VAL A 63 -10.30 2.91 3.99
CA VAL A 63 -10.04 2.20 2.73
C VAL A 63 -10.31 0.71 2.88
N PHE A 64 -10.53 0.03 1.76
CA PHE A 64 -10.71 -1.40 1.67
C PHE A 64 -9.67 -1.99 0.73
N TYR A 65 -9.04 -3.09 1.12
CA TYR A 65 -8.15 -3.82 0.23
C TYR A 65 -8.95 -4.47 -0.90
N ALA A 66 -8.72 -4.04 -2.13
CA ALA A 66 -9.51 -4.37 -3.32
C ALA A 66 -8.76 -5.29 -4.30
N TYR A 67 -7.68 -5.92 -3.84
CA TYR A 67 -6.81 -6.78 -4.64
C TYR A 67 -6.92 -8.25 -4.18
N PRO A 68 -6.52 -9.24 -5.00
CA PRO A 68 -6.49 -10.65 -4.58
C PRO A 68 -5.86 -10.88 -3.21
N ASN A 69 -6.34 -11.90 -2.51
CA ASN A 69 -5.80 -12.29 -1.20
C ASN A 69 -4.27 -12.46 -1.26
N TRP A 70 -3.57 -11.70 -0.44
CA TRP A 70 -2.11 -11.75 -0.36
C TRP A 70 -1.66 -12.43 0.91
N ARG A 71 -0.53 -13.15 0.84
CA ARG A 71 0.09 -13.83 1.97
C ARG A 71 1.53 -13.39 2.11
N ALA A 72 1.87 -12.85 3.27
CA ALA A 72 3.24 -12.51 3.60
C ALA A 72 4.06 -13.79 3.85
N PRO A 73 5.37 -13.76 3.55
CA PRO A 73 6.33 -14.71 4.13
C PRO A 73 6.25 -14.57 5.66
N GLY A 74 5.66 -15.56 6.34
CA GLY A 74 5.33 -15.48 7.78
C GLY A 74 3.87 -15.77 8.12
N GLY A 75 3.00 -15.92 7.10
CA GLY A 75 1.65 -16.44 7.29
C GLY A 75 0.56 -15.39 7.55
N HIS A 76 0.93 -14.12 7.72
CA HIS A 76 -0.02 -13.01 7.70
C HIS A 76 -0.75 -12.96 6.36
N LYS A 77 -2.05 -12.66 6.39
CA LYS A 77 -2.89 -12.61 5.21
C LYS A 77 -3.55 -11.25 5.11
N LEU A 78 -3.43 -10.60 3.96
CA LEU A 78 -4.24 -9.44 3.63
C LEU A 78 -5.36 -9.92 2.70
N LEU A 79 -6.60 -9.89 3.22
CA LEU A 79 -7.75 -10.44 2.54
C LEU A 79 -8.52 -9.35 1.81
N PHE A 80 -9.08 -9.69 0.65
CA PHE A 80 -9.98 -8.81 -0.10
C PHE A 80 -11.15 -8.35 0.77
N GLY A 81 -11.48 -7.07 0.65
CA GLY A 81 -12.53 -6.42 1.41
C GLY A 81 -12.15 -6.07 2.85
N VAL A 82 -10.94 -6.40 3.33
CA VAL A 82 -10.51 -5.98 4.67
C VAL A 82 -10.41 -4.45 4.72
N GLN A 83 -11.11 -3.87 5.69
CA GLN A 83 -11.08 -2.45 5.96
C GLN A 83 -9.78 -2.06 6.68
N GLY A 84 -9.18 -0.96 6.28
CA GLY A 84 -8.06 -0.31 6.96
C GLY A 84 -8.25 1.19 7.04
N GLN A 85 -7.25 1.87 7.61
CA GLN A 85 -7.21 3.32 7.77
C GLN A 85 -5.90 3.88 7.21
N VAL A 86 -5.96 4.93 6.41
CA VAL A 86 -4.77 5.63 5.91
C VAL A 86 -4.04 6.29 7.07
N VAL A 87 -2.73 6.07 7.17
CA VAL A 87 -1.86 6.63 8.22
C VAL A 87 -0.66 7.41 7.69
N GLY A 88 -0.50 7.51 6.36
CA GLY A 88 0.53 8.34 5.74
C GLY A 88 0.75 8.04 4.26
N ARG A 89 1.57 8.85 3.61
CA ARG A 89 2.15 8.55 2.29
C ARG A 89 3.30 7.56 2.43
N SER A 90 3.63 6.84 1.34
CA SER A 90 4.87 6.06 1.30
C SER A 90 6.10 6.98 1.33
N CYS A 91 7.16 6.52 2.01
CA CYS A 91 8.48 7.17 2.13
C CYS A 91 9.61 6.12 1.97
N ILE A 92 9.41 5.13 1.11
CA ILE A 92 10.37 4.02 0.90
C ILE A 92 11.59 4.51 0.10
N GLY A 93 11.40 5.51 -0.77
CA GLY A 93 12.48 6.10 -1.57
C GLY A 93 12.86 5.30 -2.83
N ASP A 94 11.99 4.43 -3.32
CA ASP A 94 12.22 3.62 -4.54
C ASP A 94 11.64 4.24 -5.83
N GLY A 95 11.23 5.50 -5.77
CA GLY A 95 10.60 6.23 -6.87
C GLY A 95 9.11 5.93 -7.08
N LYS A 96 8.48 5.12 -6.23
CA LYS A 96 7.03 4.77 -6.30
C LYS A 96 6.22 5.28 -5.10
N ASP A 97 6.74 6.27 -4.41
CA ASP A 97 6.10 6.78 -3.18
C ASP A 97 4.76 7.48 -3.46
N ASP A 98 4.62 8.13 -4.61
CA ASP A 98 3.36 8.75 -5.04
C ASP A 98 2.31 7.75 -5.57
N GLU A 99 2.67 6.46 -5.65
CA GLU A 99 1.78 5.37 -6.08
C GLU A 99 1.27 4.55 -4.90
N ARG A 100 1.65 4.89 -3.66
CA ARG A 100 1.37 4.08 -2.47
C ARG A 100 1.00 4.90 -1.24
N VAL A 101 0.25 4.27 -0.35
CA VAL A 101 -0.14 4.81 0.95
C VAL A 101 0.12 3.80 2.05
N TRP A 102 0.50 4.28 3.24
CA TRP A 102 0.54 3.45 4.43
C TRP A 102 -0.87 3.32 4.99
N VAL A 103 -1.29 2.07 5.21
CA VAL A 103 -2.60 1.70 5.74
C VAL A 103 -2.41 0.86 6.99
N LEU A 104 -3.10 1.22 8.07
CA LEU A 104 -3.24 0.39 9.26
C LEU A 104 -4.44 -0.54 9.08
N PHE A 105 -4.20 -1.83 9.03
CA PHE A 105 -5.23 -2.87 9.02
C PHE A 105 -5.38 -3.46 10.43
N PRO A 106 -6.59 -3.42 11.03
CA PRO A 106 -6.83 -3.99 12.34
C PRO A 106 -6.40 -5.46 12.43
N GLY A 107 -5.55 -5.79 13.41
CA GLY A 107 -5.04 -7.16 13.61
C GLY A 107 -3.93 -7.62 12.65
N LEU A 108 -3.59 -6.82 11.63
CA LEU A 108 -2.49 -7.10 10.69
C LEU A 108 -1.34 -6.10 10.79
N GLY A 109 -1.60 -4.90 11.32
CA GLY A 109 -0.62 -3.84 11.43
C GLY A 109 -0.55 -2.96 10.18
N TYR A 110 0.61 -2.35 9.96
CA TYR A 110 0.84 -1.40 8.87
C TYR A 110 1.23 -2.11 7.58
N GLY A 111 0.67 -1.67 6.45
CA GLY A 111 1.07 -2.09 5.11
C GLY A 111 1.23 -0.89 4.18
N CYS A 112 2.27 -0.90 3.35
CA CYS A 112 2.44 0.08 2.27
C CYS A 112 1.75 -0.49 1.02
N ILE A 113 0.60 0.07 0.66
CA ILE A 113 -0.32 -0.49 -0.34
C ILE A 113 -0.38 0.43 -1.55
N ALA A 114 -0.34 -0.15 -2.75
CA ALA A 114 -0.50 0.60 -3.99
C ALA A 114 -1.91 1.16 -4.13
N LEU A 115 -2.03 2.36 -4.72
CA LEU A 115 -3.30 3.06 -4.85
C LEU A 115 -4.34 2.28 -5.67
N ASP A 116 -3.91 1.45 -6.61
CA ASP A 116 -4.77 0.60 -7.42
C ASP A 116 -5.27 -0.66 -6.68
N GLN A 117 -4.68 -0.97 -5.52
CA GLN A 117 -5.03 -2.09 -4.65
C GLN A 117 -6.00 -1.69 -3.53
N VAL A 118 -6.36 -0.41 -3.40
CA VAL A 118 -7.31 0.09 -2.40
C VAL A 118 -8.54 0.72 -3.03
N SER A 119 -9.65 0.69 -2.30
CA SER A 119 -10.92 1.33 -2.66
C SER A 119 -11.46 2.13 -1.48
N ARG A 120 -12.17 3.23 -1.76
CA ARG A 120 -12.90 4.00 -0.74
C ARG A 120 -14.16 3.27 -0.27
N ASP A 121 -14.77 2.51 -1.17
CA ASP A 121 -15.97 1.72 -0.92
C ASP A 121 -15.63 0.23 -0.79
N PRO A 122 -16.43 -0.56 -0.04
CA PRO A 122 -16.29 -2.01 0.00
C PRO A 122 -16.28 -2.60 -1.42
N PRO A 123 -15.22 -3.31 -1.82
CA PRO A 123 -15.10 -3.81 -3.17
C PRO A 123 -16.08 -4.96 -3.39
N VAL A 124 -16.79 -4.93 -4.52
CA VAL A 124 -17.75 -5.96 -4.92
C VAL A 124 -17.20 -6.72 -6.12
N ILE A 125 -17.32 -8.04 -6.08
CA ILE A 125 -17.08 -8.88 -7.26
C ILE A 125 -18.41 -8.96 -8.04
N PRO A 126 -18.45 -8.52 -9.31
CA PRO A 126 -19.66 -8.56 -10.11
C PRO A 126 -20.23 -9.97 -10.27
N GLY A 127 -21.54 -10.07 -10.53
CA GLY A 127 -22.22 -11.36 -10.69
C GLY A 127 -22.55 -12.08 -9.39
N GLY A 128 -22.30 -11.45 -8.23
CA GLY A 128 -22.58 -12.03 -6.92
C GLY A 128 -21.56 -13.07 -6.47
N PHE A 129 -20.46 -13.23 -7.20
CA PHE A 129 -19.39 -14.14 -6.84
C PHE A 129 -18.62 -13.66 -5.60
N GLN A 130 -17.95 -14.60 -4.96
CA GLN A 130 -17.03 -14.39 -3.86
C GLN A 130 -15.65 -14.90 -4.22
N LEU A 131 -14.61 -14.43 -3.52
CA LEU A 131 -13.28 -15.03 -3.66
C LEU A 131 -13.33 -16.51 -3.29
N GLY A 132 -12.71 -17.34 -4.11
CA GLY A 132 -12.69 -18.79 -3.92
C GLY A 132 -13.86 -19.53 -4.57
N ASP A 133 -14.85 -18.83 -5.13
CA ASP A 133 -15.92 -19.48 -5.88
C ASP A 133 -15.35 -20.24 -7.08
N GLN A 134 -15.78 -21.50 -7.25
CA GLN A 134 -15.51 -22.26 -8.46
C GLN A 134 -16.46 -21.82 -9.57
N VAL A 135 -15.89 -21.54 -10.74
CA VAL A 135 -16.63 -21.11 -11.93
C VAL A 135 -16.21 -21.97 -13.12
N HIS A 136 -17.13 -22.12 -14.08
CA HIS A 136 -16.86 -22.85 -15.31
C HIS A 136 -16.74 -21.88 -16.49
N PHE A 137 -15.77 -22.12 -17.37
CA PHE A 137 -15.63 -21.35 -18.59
C PHE A 137 -16.69 -21.78 -19.61
N CYS A 138 -17.64 -20.89 -19.89
CA CYS A 138 -18.73 -21.14 -20.84
C CYS A 138 -18.44 -20.63 -22.27
N GLY A 139 -17.28 -20.04 -22.51
CA GLY A 139 -16.91 -19.44 -23.80
C GLY A 139 -16.30 -20.45 -24.79
N PRO A 140 -16.07 -20.04 -26.05
CA PRO A 140 -15.28 -20.81 -26.99
C PRO A 140 -13.82 -20.86 -26.55
N SER A 141 -13.15 -21.99 -26.82
CA SER A 141 -11.75 -22.18 -26.45
C SER A 141 -10.86 -21.07 -27.03
N ARG A 142 -9.96 -20.53 -26.21
CA ARG A 142 -9.06 -19.43 -26.61
C ARG A 142 -7.76 -19.43 -25.84
N THR A 143 -6.74 -18.82 -26.44
CA THR A 143 -5.47 -18.54 -25.78
C THR A 143 -5.60 -17.27 -24.92
N THR A 144 -5.03 -17.30 -23.72
CA THR A 144 -5.08 -16.26 -22.71
C THR A 144 -3.67 -15.91 -22.23
N GLY A 145 -3.48 -14.63 -21.90
CA GLY A 145 -2.25 -14.10 -21.33
C GLY A 145 -1.05 -14.05 -22.29
N LEU A 146 0.04 -13.46 -21.82
CA LEU A 146 1.32 -13.35 -22.55
C LEU A 146 2.06 -14.69 -22.69
N GLY A 147 1.64 -15.72 -21.95
CA GLY A 147 2.30 -17.03 -21.88
C GLY A 147 1.67 -18.14 -22.73
N GLY A 148 0.63 -17.85 -23.52
CA GLY A 148 0.02 -18.85 -24.40
C GLY A 148 -0.87 -19.89 -23.70
N GLN A 149 -1.35 -19.62 -22.49
CA GLN A 149 -2.22 -20.54 -21.76
C GLN A 149 -3.57 -20.68 -22.47
N GLN A 150 -4.06 -21.90 -22.69
CA GLN A 150 -5.37 -22.12 -23.29
C GLN A 150 -6.44 -22.30 -22.21
N VAL A 151 -7.63 -21.76 -22.46
CA VAL A 151 -8.86 -22.08 -21.73
C VAL A 151 -9.85 -22.68 -22.71
N ALA A 152 -10.54 -23.75 -22.33
CA ALA A 152 -11.51 -24.50 -23.11
C ALA A 152 -12.88 -24.57 -22.42
N PHE A 153 -13.93 -24.77 -23.22
CA PHE A 153 -15.30 -24.90 -22.70
C PHE A 153 -15.37 -25.99 -21.61
N GLY A 154 -15.93 -25.62 -20.46
CA GLY A 154 -16.07 -26.49 -19.30
C GLY A 154 -14.92 -26.43 -18.31
N ASP A 155 -13.80 -25.78 -18.64
CA ASP A 155 -12.67 -25.61 -17.72
C ASP A 155 -13.11 -24.95 -16.41
N VAL A 156 -12.59 -25.46 -15.31
CA VAL A 156 -12.89 -24.95 -13.96
C VAL A 156 -11.83 -23.94 -13.56
N GLY A 157 -12.27 -22.76 -13.14
CA GLY A 157 -11.45 -21.72 -12.55
C GLY A 157 -11.93 -21.34 -11.15
N GLU A 158 -11.11 -20.57 -10.44
CA GLU A 158 -11.43 -19.98 -9.14
C GLU A 158 -11.49 -18.45 -9.27
N VAL A 159 -12.46 -17.82 -8.63
CA VAL A 159 -12.55 -16.36 -8.55
C VAL A 159 -11.42 -15.85 -7.65
N ALA A 160 -10.38 -15.30 -8.27
CA ALA A 160 -9.18 -14.81 -7.57
C ALA A 160 -9.22 -13.32 -7.20
N GLY A 161 -10.20 -12.55 -7.68
CA GLY A 161 -10.36 -11.11 -7.42
C GLY A 161 -10.08 -10.24 -8.64
N ARG A 162 -9.60 -9.01 -8.44
CA ARG A 162 -9.26 -8.10 -9.56
C ARG A 162 -8.05 -8.63 -10.33
N THR A 163 -8.17 -8.67 -11.67
CA THR A 163 -7.04 -8.92 -12.57
C THR A 163 -6.31 -7.62 -12.91
N ILE A 164 -5.00 -7.71 -13.13
CA ILE A 164 -4.21 -6.63 -13.75
C ILE A 164 -4.48 -6.73 -15.24
N SER A 165 -5.42 -5.94 -15.76
CA SER A 165 -5.53 -5.78 -17.20
C SER A 165 -4.40 -4.87 -17.66
N SER A 166 -3.28 -5.45 -18.10
CA SER A 166 -2.50 -4.78 -19.14
C SER A 166 -3.41 -4.74 -20.37
N ARG A 167 -4.05 -3.61 -20.62
CA ARG A 167 -4.88 -3.39 -21.83
C ARG A 167 -4.09 -3.85 -23.05
N ALA A 168 -4.50 -4.97 -23.64
CA ALA A 168 -4.22 -5.29 -25.02
C ALA A 168 -5.50 -5.01 -25.80
N TRP A 169 -5.46 -3.95 -26.61
CA TRP A 169 -6.37 -3.80 -27.75
C TRP A 169 -5.78 -4.59 -28.91
#